data_AF-A0A931I5R1-F1
#
_entry.id   AF-A0A931I5R1-F1
#
_cell.length_a   1.000
_cell.length_b   1.000
_cell.length_c   1.000
_cell.angle_alpha   90.00
_cell.angle_beta   90.00
_cell.angle_gamma   90.00
#
_symmetry.space_group_name_H-M   'P 1'
#
loop_
_entity.id
_entity.type
_entity.pdbx_description
1 polymer ?
#
loop_
_entity_poly.entity_id
_entity_poly.type
_entity_poly.pdbx_seq_one_letter_code
_entity_poly.pdbx_strand_id
1 'polypeptide(L)'
;MEWAIVGAARRTAVIAGMGALWIRCYRDSFDWEGRRAPQPVIPGRGPSTRRRAGVGSIIGDRKRVQRRCSPAISEIGFDYRPGPPGRADVRQIMPRIDTISLNDLIDTFEISADMQPAGDAYGGLVPRFVRFESAVDHFHGFSSLAMGQKIPVLACSCGELGCWPLLTRISLTGDLVVWDYFEQPYRTARDYTAFGPFLFDRDQYDKAVRVLGAAIAAHE
;
A
#
# COMPACT_ATOMS: atom_id res chain seq x y z
N MET A 1 14.34 -0.91 40.66
CA MET A 1 13.14 -1.47 40.02
C MET A 1 11.98 -0.61 40.44
N GLU A 2 11.59 0.37 39.61
CA GLU A 2 10.45 1.23 39.87
C GLU A 2 9.91 1.74 38.54
N TRP A 3 8.59 1.67 38.39
CA TRP A 3 7.83 1.94 37.19
C TRP A 3 7.64 3.45 36.98
N ALA A 4 7.71 3.92 35.73
CA ALA A 4 7.13 5.19 35.32
C ALA A 4 6.31 5.00 34.05
N ILE A 5 5.02 4.74 34.26
CA ILE A 5 3.95 4.83 33.26
C ILE A 5 3.62 6.31 33.11
N VAL A 6 4.01 6.93 32.00
CA VAL A 6 3.43 8.21 31.54
C VAL A 6 3.37 8.20 30.01
N GLY A 7 2.16 8.29 29.46
CA GLY A 7 2.00 8.87 28.12
C GLY A 7 1.29 8.06 27.02
N ALA A 8 0.47 7.05 27.34
CA ALA A 8 -0.27 6.29 26.30
C ALA A 8 -1.68 6.82 25.98
N ALA A 9 -2.14 7.91 26.59
CA ALA A 9 -3.52 8.37 26.48
C ALA A 9 -3.62 9.74 25.82
N ARG A 10 -3.48 9.80 24.48
CA ARG A 10 -3.99 10.87 23.58
C ARG A 10 -3.60 10.64 22.10
N ARG A 11 -3.84 9.46 21.52
CA ARG A 11 -3.72 9.25 20.05
C ARG A 11 -4.76 8.27 19.48
N THR A 12 -5.99 8.27 19.99
CA THR A 12 -6.97 7.20 19.66
C THR A 12 -8.19 7.67 18.86
N ALA A 13 -8.23 8.89 18.31
CA ALA A 13 -9.49 9.44 17.78
C ALA A 13 -9.49 9.89 16.30
N VAL A 14 -8.42 9.72 15.52
CA VAL A 14 -8.41 10.17 14.10
C VAL A 14 -8.37 9.01 13.09
N ILE A 15 -7.91 7.82 13.48
CA ILE A 15 -7.58 6.76 12.51
C ILE A 15 -8.76 5.80 12.22
N ALA A 16 -9.77 5.73 13.09
CA ALA A 16 -10.91 4.82 12.93
C ALA A 16 -11.86 5.15 11.76
N GLY A 17 -11.77 6.35 11.17
CA GLY A 17 -12.68 6.81 10.11
C GLY A 17 -12.22 6.53 8.67
N MET A 18 -10.91 6.28 8.44
CA MET A 18 -10.35 6.19 7.08
C MET A 18 -10.17 4.75 6.59
N GLY A 19 -10.02 3.77 7.49
CA GLY A 19 -9.83 2.36 7.11
C GLY A 19 -11.11 1.60 6.72
N ALA A 20 -12.26 1.91 7.34
CA ALA A 20 -13.47 1.11 7.15
C ALA A 20 -14.22 1.37 5.83
N LEU A 21 -14.06 2.56 5.22
CA LEU A 21 -14.65 2.87 3.90
C LEU A 21 -13.79 2.37 2.72
N TRP A 22 -12.52 2.04 2.96
CA TRP A 22 -11.55 1.62 1.93
C TRP A 22 -11.79 0.17 1.46
N ILE A 23 -12.14 -0.72 2.39
CA ILE A 23 -12.19 -2.19 2.18
C ILE A 23 -13.31 -2.65 1.22
N ARG A 24 -14.40 -1.87 1.08
CA ARG A 24 -15.57 -2.31 0.30
C ARG A 24 -15.49 -2.03 -1.21
N CYS A 25 -14.55 -1.21 -1.69
CA CYS A 25 -14.54 -0.76 -3.08
C CYS A 25 -13.55 -1.50 -4.00
N TYR A 26 -12.48 -2.08 -3.44
CA TYR A 26 -11.43 -2.71 -4.25
C TYR A 26 -11.83 -4.08 -4.83
N ARG A 27 -12.67 -4.84 -4.12
CA ARG A 27 -13.06 -6.21 -4.52
C ARG A 27 -14.02 -6.28 -5.73
N ASP A 28 -14.70 -5.19 -6.07
CA ASP A 28 -15.73 -5.18 -7.11
C ASP A 28 -15.27 -4.57 -8.46
N SER A 29 -14.05 -4.02 -8.56
CA SER A 29 -13.71 -3.10 -9.67
C SER A 29 -12.60 -3.56 -10.63
N PHE A 30 -11.91 -4.67 -10.38
CA PHE A 30 -10.82 -5.12 -11.26
C PHE A 30 -10.88 -6.64 -11.52
N ASP A 31 -11.45 -6.99 -12.67
CA ASP A 31 -11.28 -8.30 -13.32
C ASP A 31 -9.90 -8.29 -14.03
N TRP A 32 -8.90 -8.96 -13.46
CA TRP A 32 -7.51 -8.93 -13.93
C TRP A 32 -7.16 -10.10 -14.87
N GLU A 33 -8.13 -10.88 -15.34
CA GLU A 33 -7.84 -11.80 -16.45
C GLU A 33 -7.67 -10.99 -17.74
N GLY A 34 -6.42 -10.86 -18.21
CA GLY A 34 -6.02 -10.18 -19.43
C GLY A 34 -6.59 -10.76 -20.74
N ARG A 35 -7.92 -10.79 -20.87
CA ARG A 35 -8.66 -11.09 -22.09
C ARG A 35 -9.58 -9.90 -22.39
N ARG A 36 -9.53 -9.41 -23.63
CA ARG A 36 -10.44 -8.37 -24.14
C ARG A 36 -11.88 -8.75 -23.81
N ALA A 37 -12.59 -7.89 -23.07
CA ALA A 37 -14.03 -8.01 -22.91
C ALA A 37 -14.70 -8.07 -24.29
N PRO A 38 -15.64 -9.01 -24.53
CA PRO A 38 -16.38 -9.05 -25.79
C PRO A 38 -17.26 -7.80 -25.91
N GLN A 39 -17.23 -7.18 -27.09
CA GLN A 39 -18.12 -6.08 -27.47
C GLN A 39 -19.59 -6.50 -27.28
N PRO A 40 -20.46 -5.65 -26.70
CA PRO A 40 -21.88 -5.96 -26.63
C PRO A 40 -22.47 -6.03 -28.04
N VAL A 41 -23.00 -7.19 -28.41
CA VAL A 41 -23.78 -7.40 -29.62
C VAL A 41 -25.11 -6.67 -29.43
N ILE A 42 -25.35 -5.60 -30.19
CA ILE A 42 -26.64 -4.90 -30.24
C ILE A 42 -27.62 -5.75 -31.07
N PRO A 43 -28.74 -6.27 -30.51
CA PRO A 43 -29.75 -6.94 -31.31
C PRO A 43 -30.55 -5.90 -32.12
N GLY A 44 -30.76 -6.20 -33.40
CA GLY A 44 -31.38 -5.34 -34.38
C GLY A 44 -32.83 -4.96 -34.10
N ARG A 45 -33.20 -3.77 -34.59
CA ARG A 45 -34.57 -3.26 -34.69
C ARG A 45 -35.45 -4.20 -35.52
N GLY A 46 -36.48 -4.76 -34.88
CA GLY A 46 -37.69 -5.28 -35.54
C GLY A 46 -38.85 -4.27 -35.45
N PRO A 47 -39.85 -4.33 -36.35
CA PRO A 47 -40.73 -3.20 -36.63
C PRO A 47 -41.98 -3.12 -35.74
N SER A 48 -42.30 -1.86 -35.40
CA SER A 48 -43.61 -1.24 -35.15
C SER A 48 -44.88 -2.10 -35.27
N THR A 49 -45.63 -2.21 -34.16
CA THR A 49 -47.11 -2.23 -34.19
C THR A 49 -47.71 -1.41 -33.04
N ARG A 50 -48.80 -0.68 -33.35
CA ARG A 50 -49.57 0.22 -32.47
C ARG A 50 -50.45 -0.56 -31.48
N ARG A 51 -50.65 -0.03 -30.25
CA ARG A 51 -51.95 0.50 -29.74
C ARG A 51 -51.90 0.97 -28.26
N ARG A 52 -52.48 2.17 -28.07
CA ARG A 52 -53.29 2.77 -26.98
C ARG A 52 -53.02 2.51 -25.48
N ALA A 53 -52.73 3.64 -24.82
CA ALA A 53 -53.40 4.26 -23.66
C ALA A 53 -53.49 3.51 -22.31
N GLY A 54 -52.99 4.17 -21.25
CA GLY A 54 -53.47 3.97 -19.89
C GLY A 54 -52.45 4.23 -18.78
N VAL A 55 -52.64 5.37 -18.10
CA VAL A 55 -52.46 5.58 -16.65
C VAL A 55 -51.04 5.58 -16.08
N GLY A 56 -50.68 6.72 -15.49
CA GLY A 56 -49.41 6.96 -14.81
C GLY A 56 -49.21 6.08 -13.58
N SER A 57 -47.94 5.77 -13.32
CA SER A 57 -47.49 5.27 -12.04
C SER A 57 -46.17 5.97 -11.70
N ILE A 58 -46.22 6.70 -10.60
CA ILE A 58 -45.13 7.42 -9.97
C ILE A 58 -44.27 6.35 -9.29
N ILE A 59 -43.27 5.81 -9.97
CA ILE A 59 -42.23 5.00 -9.34
C ILE A 59 -41.01 5.90 -9.20
N GLY A 60 -40.80 6.34 -7.96
CA GLY A 60 -39.66 7.15 -7.55
C GLY A 60 -38.36 6.50 -7.98
N ASP A 61 -37.67 7.18 -8.88
CA ASP A 61 -36.31 6.89 -9.30
C ASP A 61 -35.39 7.06 -8.08
N ARG A 62 -35.23 5.97 -7.30
CA ARG A 62 -34.13 5.85 -6.34
C ARG A 62 -32.86 5.72 -7.17
N LYS A 63 -32.38 6.85 -7.69
CA LYS A 63 -30.98 7.01 -8.09
C LYS A 63 -30.15 6.84 -6.81
N ARG A 64 -29.84 5.58 -6.51
CA ARG A 64 -28.70 5.21 -5.67
C ARG A 64 -27.51 5.85 -6.38
N VAL A 65 -27.12 7.04 -5.90
CA VAL A 65 -25.84 7.64 -6.25
C VAL A 65 -24.80 6.65 -5.77
N GLN A 66 -24.38 5.75 -6.66
CA GLN A 66 -23.13 5.03 -6.55
C GLN A 66 -22.07 6.13 -6.53
N ARG A 67 -21.71 6.57 -5.31
CA ARG A 67 -20.49 7.32 -5.09
C ARG A 67 -19.40 6.43 -5.68
N ARG A 68 -18.85 6.80 -6.83
CA ARG A 68 -17.65 6.17 -7.36
C ARG A 68 -16.55 6.48 -6.35
N CYS A 69 -16.26 5.54 -5.47
CA CYS A 69 -15.03 5.58 -4.68
C CYS A 69 -13.91 5.20 -5.65
N SER A 70 -13.32 6.20 -6.29
CA SER A 70 -12.00 6.00 -6.87
C SER A 70 -11.03 5.75 -5.72
N PRO A 71 -10.10 4.79 -5.83
CA PRO A 71 -9.05 4.65 -4.84
C PRO A 71 -8.29 5.98 -4.75
N ALA A 72 -8.04 6.44 -3.53
CA ALA A 72 -7.26 7.66 -3.32
C ALA A 72 -5.81 7.39 -3.74
N ILE A 73 -5.23 8.31 -4.50
CA ILE A 73 -3.81 8.32 -4.79
C ILE A 73 -3.11 8.92 -3.56
N SER A 74 -2.16 8.18 -3.00
CA SER A 74 -1.33 8.61 -1.89
C SER A 74 0.00 9.18 -2.39
N GLU A 75 0.68 9.94 -1.53
CA GLU A 75 2.03 10.44 -1.78
C GLU A 75 3.07 9.48 -1.16
N ILE A 76 4.11 9.09 -1.89
CA ILE A 76 5.24 8.34 -1.30
C ILE A 76 6.38 9.29 -0.92
N GLY A 77 6.99 9.06 0.24
CA GLY A 77 8.26 9.69 0.63
C GLY A 77 9.23 8.66 1.20
N PHE A 78 10.50 9.03 1.28
CA PHE A 78 11.53 8.19 1.91
C PHE A 78 12.35 9.02 2.89
N ASP A 79 12.26 8.68 4.17
CA ASP A 79 13.10 9.27 5.20
C ASP A 79 14.45 8.53 5.22
N TYR A 80 15.53 9.22 4.87
CA TYR A 80 16.89 8.71 5.03
C TYR A 80 17.49 9.19 6.34
N ARG A 81 17.25 8.42 7.40
CA ARG A 81 17.43 8.83 8.80
C ARG A 81 18.49 7.96 9.53
N PRO A 82 18.93 8.35 10.74
CA PRO A 82 19.81 7.50 11.55
C PRO A 82 19.24 6.09 11.70
N GLY A 83 20.14 5.11 11.80
CA GLY A 83 19.84 3.69 11.87
C GLY A 83 19.02 3.28 13.09
N PRO A 84 18.74 1.97 13.22
CA PRO A 84 17.97 1.46 14.34
C PRO A 84 18.65 1.75 15.70
N PRO A 85 17.91 1.66 16.83
CA PRO A 85 18.49 1.83 18.16
C PRO A 85 19.75 1.01 18.36
N GLY A 86 20.80 1.63 18.90
CA GLY A 86 22.11 1.00 19.07
C GLY A 86 23.01 0.99 17.83
N ARG A 87 22.51 1.43 16.66
CA ARG A 87 23.26 1.50 15.39
C ARG A 87 23.12 2.88 14.72
N ALA A 88 23.40 3.94 15.47
CA ALA A 88 23.40 5.31 14.94
C ALA A 88 24.56 5.60 13.96
N ASP A 89 25.52 4.69 13.86
CA ASP A 89 26.64 4.69 12.92
C ASP A 89 26.21 4.43 11.47
N VAL A 90 25.01 3.88 11.27
CA VAL A 90 24.44 3.63 9.94
C VAL A 90 23.20 4.48 9.71
N ARG A 91 22.72 4.50 8.46
CA ARG A 91 21.45 5.12 8.08
C ARG A 91 20.48 4.08 7.53
N GLN A 92 19.20 4.34 7.71
CA GLN A 92 18.12 3.50 7.23
C GLN A 92 17.16 4.30 6.34
N ILE A 93 16.57 3.61 5.38
CA ILE A 93 15.52 4.08 4.49
C ILE A 93 14.18 3.68 5.13
N MET A 94 13.37 4.66 5.50
CA MET A 94 12.01 4.43 5.99
C MET A 94 11.02 5.02 4.99
N PRO A 95 10.28 4.18 4.23
CA PRO A 95 9.19 4.68 3.41
C PRO A 95 8.11 5.35 4.26
N ARG A 96 7.50 6.41 3.73
CA ARG A 96 6.28 7.02 4.26
C ARG A 96 5.23 7.07 3.18
N ILE A 97 4.00 6.81 3.57
CA ILE A 97 2.81 6.99 2.74
C ILE A 97 2.03 8.15 3.34
N ASP A 98 1.81 9.17 2.53
CA ASP A 98 1.37 10.50 2.92
C ASP A 98 2.29 11.07 4.01
N THR A 99 1.81 11.17 5.24
CA THR A 99 2.56 11.69 6.39
C THR A 99 2.98 10.61 7.39
N ILE A 100 2.60 9.34 7.16
CA ILE A 100 2.76 8.25 8.13
C ILE A 100 3.87 7.32 7.62
N SER A 101 4.79 6.91 8.51
CA SER A 101 5.81 5.93 8.16
C SER A 101 5.20 4.54 7.96
N LEU A 102 5.78 3.78 7.05
CA LEU A 102 5.26 2.46 6.71
C LEU A 102 5.30 1.49 7.89
N ASN A 103 6.28 1.61 8.79
CA ASN A 103 6.33 0.83 10.02
C ASN A 103 5.13 1.14 10.93
N ASP A 104 4.74 2.40 11.07
CA ASP A 104 3.60 2.79 11.91
C ASP A 104 2.28 2.31 11.28
N LEU A 105 2.18 2.31 9.94
CA LEU A 105 1.04 1.77 9.22
C LEU A 105 0.90 0.25 9.44
N ILE A 106 1.97 -0.51 9.24
CA ILE A 106 1.93 -1.98 9.38
C ILE A 106 1.72 -2.38 10.84
N ASP A 107 2.31 -1.66 11.80
CA ASP A 107 2.11 -1.91 13.23
C ASP A 107 0.65 -1.67 13.61
N THR A 108 0.07 -0.55 13.18
CA THR A 108 -1.35 -0.25 13.42
C THR A 108 -2.25 -1.34 12.83
N PHE A 109 -1.96 -1.78 11.60
CA PHE A 109 -2.70 -2.84 10.93
C PHE A 109 -2.62 -4.17 11.69
N GLU A 110 -1.40 -4.65 11.97
CA GLU A 110 -1.16 -5.93 12.64
C GLU A 110 -1.77 -5.94 14.05
N ILE A 111 -1.67 -4.84 14.80
CA ILE A 111 -2.30 -4.69 16.12
C ILE A 111 -3.83 -4.74 15.98
N SER A 112 -4.41 -4.02 15.02
CA SER A 112 -5.87 -4.01 14.82
C SER A 112 -6.44 -5.35 14.37
N ALA A 113 -5.62 -6.18 13.74
CA ALA A 113 -5.94 -7.53 13.29
C ALA A 113 -5.55 -8.62 14.30
N ASP A 114 -5.10 -8.23 15.51
CA ASP A 114 -4.65 -9.12 16.59
C ASP A 114 -3.54 -10.12 16.16
N MET A 115 -2.64 -9.68 15.29
CA MET A 115 -1.56 -10.52 14.76
C MET A 115 -0.36 -10.57 15.70
N GLN A 116 -0.31 -11.51 16.63
CA GLN A 116 0.81 -11.59 17.58
C GLN A 116 2.05 -12.29 16.99
N PRO A 117 3.28 -11.82 17.29
CA PRO A 117 3.59 -10.51 17.90
C PRO A 117 3.47 -9.38 16.86
N ALA A 118 2.84 -8.25 17.25
CA ALA A 118 2.69 -7.04 16.44
C ALA A 118 3.38 -5.85 17.13
N GLY A 119 3.70 -4.80 16.35
CA GLY A 119 4.26 -3.56 16.86
C GLY A 119 5.77 -3.62 17.04
N ASP A 120 6.47 -2.53 16.69
CA ASP A 120 7.91 -2.33 16.87
C ASP A 120 8.79 -3.45 16.25
N ALA A 121 8.22 -4.23 15.34
CA ALA A 121 8.86 -5.39 14.73
C ALA A 121 9.66 -5.01 13.48
N TYR A 122 9.25 -3.95 12.80
CA TYR A 122 9.84 -3.52 11.54
C TYR A 122 10.71 -2.27 11.71
N GLY A 123 11.79 -2.25 10.94
CA GLY A 123 12.72 -1.13 10.79
C GLY A 123 12.90 -0.78 9.32
N GLY A 124 13.62 0.32 9.07
CA GLY A 124 13.97 0.72 7.72
C GLY A 124 15.04 -0.19 7.10
N LEU A 125 15.14 -0.16 5.77
CA LEU A 125 16.20 -0.87 5.05
C LEU A 125 17.52 -0.13 5.28
N VAL A 126 18.57 -0.83 5.72
CA VAL A 126 19.90 -0.24 5.97
C VAL A 126 20.81 -0.51 4.77
N PRO A 127 21.16 0.49 3.92
CA PRO A 127 21.96 0.23 2.72
C PRO A 127 23.36 -0.34 2.98
N ARG A 128 23.87 -0.18 4.19
CA ARG A 128 25.14 -0.80 4.59
C ARG A 128 25.03 -2.30 4.89
N PHE A 129 23.84 -2.79 5.26
CA PHE A 129 23.61 -4.20 5.60
C PHE A 129 23.09 -5.00 4.41
N VAL A 130 22.37 -4.34 3.50
CA VAL A 130 21.90 -4.94 2.26
C VAL A 130 22.54 -4.20 1.10
N ARG A 131 23.22 -4.91 0.20
CA ARG A 131 23.86 -4.27 -0.96
C ARG A 131 22.79 -3.78 -1.93
N PHE A 132 22.34 -2.55 -1.75
CA PHE A 132 21.57 -1.83 -2.75
C PHE A 132 22.48 -1.54 -3.93
N GLU A 133 22.16 -2.11 -5.09
CA GLU A 133 22.81 -1.70 -6.34
C GLU A 133 22.24 -0.36 -6.81
N SER A 134 20.93 -0.16 -6.62
CA SER A 134 20.21 1.02 -7.07
C SER A 134 18.91 1.17 -6.30
N ALA A 135 18.73 2.31 -5.62
CA ALA A 135 17.45 2.65 -4.99
C ALA A 135 16.33 2.76 -6.03
N VAL A 136 16.67 3.23 -7.24
CA VAL A 136 15.74 3.33 -8.37
C VAL A 136 15.22 1.96 -8.77
N ASP A 137 16.12 1.02 -9.03
CA ASP A 137 15.71 -0.31 -9.48
C ASP A 137 14.96 -1.05 -8.37
N HIS A 138 15.41 -0.90 -7.13
CA HIS A 138 14.76 -1.49 -5.98
C HIS A 138 13.29 -1.06 -5.85
N PHE A 139 13.05 0.25 -5.77
CA PHE A 139 11.70 0.80 -5.64
C PHE A 139 10.93 0.82 -6.97
N HIS A 140 11.48 0.33 -8.09
CA HIS A 140 10.74 0.06 -9.32
C HIS A 140 10.39 -1.42 -9.53
N GLY A 141 10.68 -2.28 -8.56
CA GLY A 141 10.35 -3.71 -8.68
C GLY A 141 11.46 -4.57 -9.30
N PHE A 142 12.64 -4.00 -9.57
CA PHE A 142 13.77 -4.68 -10.23
C PHE A 142 14.94 -4.95 -9.27
N SER A 143 14.64 -5.10 -7.97
CA SER A 143 15.65 -5.31 -6.92
C SER A 143 16.36 -6.66 -7.05
N SER A 144 17.69 -6.67 -6.92
CA SER A 144 18.46 -7.91 -6.66
C SER A 144 18.14 -8.54 -5.29
N LEU A 145 17.55 -7.78 -4.37
CA LEU A 145 17.05 -8.25 -3.07
C LEU A 145 15.63 -8.85 -3.14
N ALA A 146 15.07 -9.00 -4.35
CA ALA A 146 13.73 -9.58 -4.50
C ALA A 146 13.67 -11.01 -3.95
N MET A 147 12.58 -11.33 -3.27
CA MET A 147 12.26 -12.67 -2.80
C MET A 147 11.08 -13.18 -3.64
N GLY A 148 11.39 -13.94 -4.69
CA GLY A 148 10.41 -14.29 -5.72
C GLY A 148 10.01 -13.06 -6.53
N GLN A 149 8.72 -12.70 -6.52
CA GLN A 149 8.17 -11.53 -7.23
C GLN A 149 8.01 -10.30 -6.33
N LYS A 150 8.43 -10.36 -5.07
CA LYS A 150 8.21 -9.31 -4.08
C LYS A 150 9.51 -8.68 -3.62
N ILE A 151 9.42 -7.39 -3.36
CA ILE A 151 10.51 -6.52 -2.95
C ILE A 151 10.40 -6.26 -1.45
N PRO A 152 11.49 -6.39 -0.70
CA PRO A 152 11.46 -5.97 0.70
C PRO A 152 11.39 -4.46 0.80
N VAL A 153 10.37 -3.94 1.50
CA VAL A 153 10.17 -2.50 1.73
C VAL A 153 10.45 -2.08 3.16
N LEU A 154 10.48 -3.04 4.10
CA LEU A 154 11.00 -2.88 5.46
C LEU A 154 11.86 -4.09 5.84
N ALA A 155 12.81 -3.87 6.75
CA ALA A 155 13.58 -4.90 7.43
C ALA A 155 13.04 -5.12 8.85
N CYS A 156 13.71 -5.96 9.62
CA CYS A 156 13.50 -6.02 11.07
C CYS A 156 13.90 -4.69 11.73
N SER A 157 13.36 -4.39 12.90
CA SER A 157 13.81 -3.26 13.73
C SER A 157 15.29 -3.31 14.13
N CYS A 158 15.97 -4.46 14.00
CA CYS A 158 17.44 -4.55 14.12
C CYS A 158 18.20 -4.09 12.86
N GLY A 159 17.51 -3.88 11.74
CA GLY A 159 18.05 -3.50 10.43
C GLY A 159 18.39 -4.69 9.52
N GLU A 160 18.34 -5.93 10.01
CA GLU A 160 18.63 -7.11 9.19
C GLU A 160 17.42 -7.57 8.37
N LEU A 161 17.68 -7.85 7.10
CA LEU A 161 16.65 -8.31 6.16
C LEU A 161 16.24 -9.77 6.40
N GLY A 162 17.15 -10.62 6.88
CA GLY A 162 16.93 -12.05 7.07
C GLY A 162 16.10 -12.43 8.30
N CYS A 163 15.77 -11.48 9.19
CA CYS A 163 14.98 -11.77 10.40
C CYS A 163 13.48 -11.87 10.08
N TRP A 164 12.87 -10.74 9.73
CA TRP A 164 11.45 -10.66 9.37
C TRP A 164 11.19 -9.42 8.51
N PRO A 165 11.42 -9.50 7.19
CA PRO A 165 11.17 -8.39 6.28
C PRO A 165 9.68 -8.26 5.98
N LEU A 166 9.24 -7.04 5.67
CA LEU A 166 7.95 -6.82 5.03
C LEU A 166 8.17 -6.76 3.52
N LEU A 167 7.58 -7.70 2.79
CA LEU A 167 7.68 -7.77 1.34
C LEU A 167 6.41 -7.21 0.71
N THR A 168 6.53 -6.62 -0.48
CA THR A 168 5.39 -6.19 -1.28
C THR A 168 5.69 -6.37 -2.76
N ARG A 169 4.68 -6.52 -3.59
CA ARG A 169 4.85 -6.44 -5.04
C ARG A 169 4.75 -4.98 -5.44
N ILE A 170 5.72 -4.53 -6.24
CA ILE A 170 5.75 -3.18 -6.80
C ILE A 170 5.48 -3.30 -8.30
N SER A 171 4.36 -2.74 -8.76
CA SER A 171 3.96 -2.78 -10.17
C SER A 171 3.83 -1.38 -10.75
N LEU A 172 4.40 -1.18 -11.93
CA LEU A 172 4.40 0.08 -12.67
C LEU A 172 3.32 -0.04 -13.77
N THR A 173 2.23 0.72 -13.65
CA THR A 173 1.07 0.64 -14.57
C THR A 173 0.70 2.02 -15.10
N GLY A 174 1.21 2.35 -16.30
CA GLY A 174 1.01 3.68 -16.87
C GLY A 174 1.49 4.78 -15.92
N ASP A 175 0.56 5.65 -15.53
CA ASP A 175 0.82 6.80 -14.66
C ASP A 175 0.73 6.46 -13.16
N LEU A 176 0.66 5.17 -12.81
CA LEU A 176 0.58 4.72 -11.42
C LEU A 176 1.71 3.74 -11.05
N VAL A 177 2.13 3.82 -9.79
CA VAL A 177 2.85 2.75 -9.09
C VAL A 177 1.94 2.14 -8.05
N VAL A 178 1.86 0.81 -8.02
CA VAL A 178 1.02 0.06 -7.10
C VAL A 178 1.89 -0.80 -6.20
N TRP A 179 1.71 -0.65 -4.89
CA TRP A 179 2.26 -1.56 -3.88
C TRP A 179 1.14 -2.45 -3.35
N ASP A 180 1.21 -3.75 -3.62
CA ASP A 180 0.17 -4.71 -3.27
C ASP A 180 0.73 -6.09 -2.90
N TYR A 181 -0.14 -7.01 -2.47
CA TYR A 181 0.25 -8.36 -2.02
C TYR A 181 1.35 -8.34 -0.95
N PHE A 182 1.17 -7.51 0.08
CA PHE A 182 2.09 -7.51 1.22
C PHE A 182 2.19 -8.89 1.85
N GLU A 183 3.38 -9.25 2.34
CA GLU A 183 3.58 -10.49 3.08
C GLU A 183 4.76 -10.43 4.05
N GLN A 184 4.73 -11.36 5.00
CA GLN A 184 5.81 -11.66 5.92
C GLN A 184 6.21 -13.14 5.71
N PRO A 185 7.39 -13.42 5.10
CA PRO A 185 7.72 -14.76 4.61
C PRO A 185 7.91 -15.82 5.71
N TYR A 186 8.20 -15.41 6.94
CA TYR A 186 8.35 -16.27 8.11
C TYR A 186 7.05 -16.42 8.93
N ARG A 187 5.97 -15.71 8.56
CA ARG A 187 4.65 -15.74 9.22
C ARG A 187 3.56 -15.90 8.16
N THR A 188 3.65 -16.99 7.40
CA THR A 188 2.81 -17.28 6.23
C THR A 188 1.31 -17.39 6.52
N ALA A 189 0.91 -17.58 7.78
CA ALA A 189 -0.49 -17.60 8.19
C ALA A 189 -1.13 -16.21 8.32
N ARG A 190 -0.35 -15.12 8.24
CA ARG A 190 -0.87 -13.75 8.34
C ARG A 190 -1.50 -13.28 7.03
N ASP A 191 -2.66 -12.64 7.15
CA ASP A 191 -3.42 -12.11 6.03
C ASP A 191 -3.26 -10.59 5.92
N TYR A 192 -2.43 -10.14 4.97
CA TYR A 192 -2.23 -8.73 4.67
C TYR A 192 -3.09 -8.20 3.52
N THR A 193 -4.11 -8.95 3.08
CA THR A 193 -4.95 -8.56 1.93
C THR A 193 -5.67 -7.23 2.14
N ALA A 194 -5.94 -6.85 3.39
CA ALA A 194 -6.57 -5.57 3.75
C ALA A 194 -5.58 -4.45 4.09
N PHE A 195 -4.26 -4.70 4.05
CA PHE A 195 -3.25 -3.68 4.35
C PHE A 195 -3.01 -2.71 3.18
N GLY A 196 -3.17 -3.20 1.95
CA GLY A 196 -3.09 -2.42 0.72
C GLY A 196 -4.28 -2.67 -0.21
N PRO A 197 -4.18 -2.35 -1.50
CA PRO A 197 -3.00 -1.78 -2.17
C PRO A 197 -2.76 -0.31 -1.79
N PHE A 198 -1.54 0.19 -2.01
CA PHE A 198 -1.27 1.63 -2.06
C PHE A 198 -1.01 2.05 -3.50
N LEU A 199 -1.62 3.16 -3.92
CA LEU A 199 -1.52 3.69 -5.28
C LEU A 199 -0.82 5.04 -5.22
N PHE A 200 0.19 5.20 -6.06
CA PHE A 200 0.98 6.42 -6.15
C PHE A 200 0.96 6.96 -7.56
N ASP A 201 0.93 8.29 -7.70
CA ASP A 201 1.20 8.96 -8.97
C ASP A 201 2.65 8.68 -9.40
N ARG A 202 2.85 8.31 -10.67
CA ARG A 202 4.13 7.84 -11.16
C ARG A 202 5.21 8.93 -11.14
N ASP A 203 4.87 10.16 -11.52
CA ASP A 203 5.83 11.25 -11.57
C ASP A 203 6.28 11.65 -10.16
N GLN A 204 5.33 11.70 -9.21
CA GLN A 204 5.62 11.93 -7.80
C GLN A 204 6.52 10.82 -7.23
N TYR A 205 6.19 9.56 -7.52
CA TYR A 205 6.96 8.40 -7.08
C TYR A 205 8.41 8.43 -7.60
N ASP A 206 8.58 8.60 -8.91
CA ASP A 206 9.90 8.63 -9.55
C ASP A 206 10.76 9.79 -9.03
N LYS A 207 10.14 10.91 -8.65
CA LYS A 207 10.84 12.03 -8.01
C LYS A 207 11.30 11.65 -6.60
N ALA A 208 10.43 11.06 -5.78
CA ALA A 208 10.77 10.64 -4.42
C ALA A 208 11.93 9.62 -4.41
N VAL A 209 11.89 8.65 -5.32
CA VAL A 209 12.96 7.64 -5.46
C VAL A 209 14.28 8.25 -5.93
N ARG A 210 14.25 9.23 -6.85
CA ARG A 210 15.47 9.97 -7.25
C ARG A 210 16.08 10.78 -6.11
N VAL A 211 15.25 11.46 -5.31
CA VAL A 211 15.70 12.19 -4.11
C VAL A 211 16.36 11.24 -3.12
N LEU A 212 15.76 10.07 -2.89
CA LEU A 212 16.36 9.04 -2.05
C LEU A 212 17.73 8.58 -2.59
N GLY A 213 17.83 8.28 -3.89
CA GLY A 213 19.09 7.87 -4.50
C GLY A 213 20.20 8.90 -4.31
N ALA A 214 19.89 10.19 -4.49
CA ALA A 214 20.82 11.28 -4.21
C ALA A 214 21.20 11.39 -2.73
N ALA A 215 20.25 11.17 -1.82
CA ALA A 215 20.51 11.20 -0.38
C ALA A 215 21.42 10.05 0.06
N ILE A 216 21.27 8.85 -0.51
CA ILE A 216 22.15 7.70 -0.26
C ILE A 216 23.56 8.02 -0.74
N ALA A 217 23.71 8.43 -2.00
CA ALA A 217 25.02 8.74 -2.60
C ALA A 217 25.78 9.86 -1.86
N ALA A 218 25.08 10.80 -1.24
CA ALA A 218 25.70 11.87 -0.45
C ALA A 218 26.28 11.40 0.91
N HIS A 219 26.00 10.17 1.33
CA HIS A 219 26.41 9.59 2.62
C HIS A 219 27.18 8.27 2.49
N GLU A 220 27.59 7.90 1.27
CA GLU A 220 28.57 6.84 1.00
C GLU A 220 29.99 7.42 0.94
#